data_AF-A0A940KKG7-F1
#
_entry.id   AF-A0A940KKG7-F1
#
_cell.length_a   1.000
_cell.length_b   1.000
_cell.length_c   1.000
_cell.angle_alpha   90.00
_cell.angle_beta   90.00
_cell.angle_gamma   90.00
#
_symmetry.space_group_name_H-M   'P 1'
#
loop_
_entity.id
_entity.type
_entity.pdbx_description
1 polymer ?
#
loop_
_entity_poly.entity_id
_entity_poly.type
_entity_poly.pdbx_seq_one_letter_code
_entity_poly.pdbx_strand_id
1 'polypeptide(L)'
;VSGGHVHPNKTPFCEAVEMKKYLVEVLKIPSSDIIIEPHARHTTTNLRNANRLVYQFKMPANKPVMIVSDASQTRYINGNMKVRIQKELGYLPWRSMKQLSSTETEYLPSEISTQINPLDPLDP
;
A
#
# COMPACT_ATOMS: atom_id res chain seq x y z
N VAL A 1 -4.29 6.25 2.50
CA VAL A 1 -4.93 4.96 2.90
C VAL A 1 -5.19 4.13 1.65
N SER A 2 -5.17 2.81 1.74
CA SER A 2 -5.24 1.91 0.58
C SER A 2 -6.12 0.71 0.88
N GLY A 3 -6.85 0.22 -0.12
CA GLY A 3 -7.73 -0.95 0.00
C GLY A 3 -8.96 -0.86 -0.90
N GLY A 4 -9.37 -1.98 -1.48
CA GLY A 4 -10.42 -2.05 -2.48
C GLY A 4 -11.78 -2.52 -1.94
N HIS A 5 -12.61 -3.07 -2.82
CA HIS A 5 -13.90 -3.70 -2.48
C HIS A 5 -13.73 -5.21 -2.25
N VAL A 6 -12.76 -5.57 -1.41
CA VAL A 6 -12.22 -6.94 -1.35
C VAL A 6 -12.79 -7.75 -0.19
N HIS A 7 -13.07 -7.11 0.95
CA HIS A 7 -13.53 -7.81 2.14
C HIS A 7 -14.80 -7.18 2.73
N PRO A 8 -15.99 -7.79 2.53
CA PRO A 8 -16.28 -8.97 1.67
C PRO A 8 -16.06 -8.72 0.17
N ASN A 9 -15.82 -9.76 -0.62
CA ASN A 9 -15.54 -9.61 -2.05
C ASN A 9 -16.74 -8.97 -2.78
N LYS A 10 -16.51 -7.88 -3.51
CA LYS A 10 -17.55 -7.07 -4.18
C LYS A 10 -18.56 -6.42 -3.23
N THR A 11 -18.16 -6.18 -1.98
CA THR A 11 -18.90 -5.31 -1.07
C THR A 11 -19.15 -3.93 -1.71
N PRO A 12 -20.26 -3.23 -1.39
CA PRO A 12 -20.44 -1.84 -1.79
C PRO A 12 -19.48 -0.88 -1.07
N PHE A 13 -18.76 -1.35 -0.03
CA PHE A 13 -17.87 -0.52 0.78
C PHE A 13 -16.41 -0.66 0.34
N CYS A 14 -15.83 0.41 -0.21
CA CYS A 14 -14.39 0.46 -0.47
C CYS A 14 -13.62 0.74 0.82
N GLU A 15 -12.67 -0.13 1.18
CA GLU A 15 -11.86 0.00 2.39
C GLU A 15 -11.17 1.37 2.49
N ALA A 16 -10.51 1.84 1.41
CA ALA A 16 -9.83 3.14 1.41
C ALA A 16 -10.80 4.32 1.60
N VAL A 17 -12.03 4.22 1.08
CA VAL A 17 -13.06 5.26 1.24
C VAL A 17 -13.56 5.31 2.68
N GLU A 18 -13.89 4.16 3.26
CA GLU A 18 -14.36 4.08 4.66
C GLU A 18 -13.27 4.51 5.64
N MET A 19 -12.01 4.13 5.40
CA MET A 19 -10.88 4.62 6.18
C MET A 19 -10.75 6.15 6.11
N LYS A 20 -10.87 6.75 4.92
CA LYS A 20 -10.83 8.23 4.79
C LYS A 20 -11.95 8.89 5.58
N LYS A 21 -13.18 8.37 5.52
CA LYS A 21 -14.30 8.89 6.33
C LYS A 21 -13.96 8.85 7.80
N TYR A 22 -13.46 7.74 8.32
CA TYR A 22 -13.06 7.63 9.73
C TYR A 22 -11.96 8.64 10.11
N LEU A 23 -10.91 8.76 9.30
CA LEU A 23 -9.80 9.71 9.56
C LEU A 23 -10.30 11.17 9.61
N VAL A 24 -11.23 11.55 8.74
CA VAL A 24 -11.76 12.92 8.69
C VAL A 24 -12.82 13.16 9.77
N GLU A 25 -13.83 12.30 9.82
CA GLU A 25 -15.03 12.52 10.64
C GLU A 25 -14.77 12.23 12.11
N VAL A 26 -13.95 11.22 12.43
CA VAL A 26 -13.66 10.80 13.81
C VAL A 26 -12.33 11.37 14.28
N LEU A 27 -11.24 11.15 13.55
CA LEU A 27 -9.90 11.60 13.97
C LEU A 27 -9.56 13.05 13.61
N LYS A 28 -10.46 13.75 12.91
CA LYS A 28 -10.34 15.18 12.55
C LYS A 28 -9.08 15.52 11.73
N ILE A 29 -8.56 14.56 10.97
CA ILE A 29 -7.48 14.81 10.02
C ILE A 29 -8.05 15.61 8.84
N PRO A 30 -7.39 16.69 8.38
CA PRO A 30 -7.82 17.43 7.20
C PRO A 30 -7.93 16.53 5.97
N SER A 31 -9.06 16.60 5.25
CA SER A 31 -9.29 15.79 4.04
C SER A 31 -8.26 16.04 2.94
N SER A 32 -7.66 17.25 2.90
CA SER A 32 -6.57 17.64 2.00
C SER A 32 -5.29 16.82 2.21
N ASP A 33 -5.11 16.28 3.41
CA ASP A 33 -3.89 15.58 3.81
C ASP A 33 -4.02 14.06 3.58
N ILE A 34 -5.18 13.61 3.08
CA ILE A 34 -5.50 12.19 2.90
C ILE A 34 -5.69 11.87 1.43
N ILE A 35 -4.73 11.13 0.89
CA ILE A 35 -4.81 10.47 -0.41
C ILE A 35 -5.35 9.04 -0.21
N ILE A 36 -6.27 8.63 -1.09
CA ILE A 36 -6.85 7.28 -1.11
C ILE A 36 -6.35 6.50 -2.33
N GLU A 37 -6.15 5.20 -2.16
CA GLU A 37 -5.85 4.25 -3.22
C GLU A 37 -6.91 3.13 -3.19
N PRO A 38 -7.98 3.22 -4.00
CA PRO A 38 -9.14 2.33 -3.91
C PRO A 38 -9.07 1.09 -4.82
N HIS A 39 -7.98 0.90 -5.57
CA HIS A 39 -7.84 -0.15 -6.59
C HIS A 39 -6.99 -1.33 -6.16
N ALA A 40 -6.20 -1.21 -5.08
CA ALA A 40 -5.47 -2.36 -4.57
C ALA A 40 -6.40 -3.48 -4.13
N ARG A 41 -5.98 -4.71 -4.45
CA ARG A 41 -6.71 -5.93 -4.14
C ARG A 41 -6.09 -6.66 -2.94
N HIS A 42 -4.78 -6.58 -2.79
CA HIS A 42 -4.01 -7.29 -1.77
C HIS A 42 -2.78 -6.45 -1.39
N THR A 43 -2.00 -6.90 -0.40
CA THR A 43 -0.79 -6.22 0.07
C THR A 43 0.23 -5.93 -1.04
N THR A 44 0.40 -6.85 -2.01
CA THR A 44 1.30 -6.65 -3.15
C THR A 44 0.94 -5.41 -3.95
N THR A 45 -0.34 -5.29 -4.34
CA THR A 45 -0.84 -4.14 -5.11
C THR A 45 -0.92 -2.88 -4.26
N ASN A 46 -1.18 -2.99 -2.95
CA ASN A 46 -1.12 -1.84 -2.01
C ASN A 46 0.26 -1.16 -2.10
N LEU A 47 1.34 -1.93 -2.00
CA LEU A 47 2.71 -1.37 -2.02
C LEU A 47 3.08 -0.77 -3.38
N ARG A 48 2.77 -1.49 -4.47
CA ARG A 48 3.02 -0.98 -5.83
C ARG A 48 2.26 0.33 -6.07
N ASN A 49 0.96 0.36 -5.79
CA ASN A 49 0.13 1.53 -6.08
C ASN A 49 0.50 2.71 -5.15
N ALA A 50 0.82 2.45 -3.88
CA ALA A 50 1.33 3.47 -2.97
C ALA A 50 2.62 4.13 -3.50
N ASN A 51 3.55 3.35 -4.05
CA ASN A 51 4.75 3.92 -4.68
C ASN A 51 4.40 4.83 -5.86
N ARG A 52 3.45 4.43 -6.70
CA ARG A 52 3.01 5.28 -7.83
C ARG A 52 2.51 6.63 -7.33
N LEU A 53 1.74 6.66 -6.24
CA LEU A 53 1.31 7.91 -5.62
C LEU A 53 2.49 8.73 -5.09
N VAL A 54 3.46 8.10 -4.41
CA VAL A 54 4.68 8.77 -3.93
C VAL A 54 5.40 9.50 -5.08
N TYR A 55 5.62 8.82 -6.20
CA TYR A 55 6.29 9.42 -7.36
C TYR A 55 5.40 10.43 -8.11
N GLN A 56 4.12 10.13 -8.32
CA GLN A 56 3.17 11.01 -9.00
C GLN A 56 3.01 12.36 -8.30
N PHE A 57 2.94 12.36 -6.96
CA PHE A 57 2.82 13.57 -6.16
C PHE A 57 4.17 14.18 -5.76
N LYS A 58 5.29 13.66 -6.31
CA LYS A 58 6.65 14.15 -6.03
C LYS A 58 6.98 14.19 -4.53
N MET A 59 6.44 13.23 -3.78
CA MET A 59 6.82 13.04 -2.38
C MET A 59 8.31 12.66 -2.30
N PRO A 60 9.01 12.99 -1.21
CA PRO A 60 10.44 12.72 -1.08
C PRO A 60 10.71 11.21 -1.00
N ALA A 61 10.96 10.57 -2.14
CA ALA A 61 11.17 9.12 -2.25
C ALA A 61 12.48 8.62 -1.61
N ASN A 62 13.33 9.52 -1.11
CA ASN A 62 14.50 9.21 -0.28
C ASN A 62 14.16 9.12 1.22
N LYS A 63 12.92 9.44 1.62
CA LYS A 63 12.43 9.23 2.99
C LYS A 63 11.63 7.92 3.07
N PRO A 64 11.68 7.21 4.21
CA PRO A 64 10.89 6.00 4.38
C PRO A 64 9.38 6.27 4.31
N VAL A 65 8.66 5.35 3.67
CA VAL A 65 7.21 5.25 3.73
C VAL A 65 6.86 4.31 4.89
N MET A 66 5.95 4.74 5.76
CA MET A 66 5.46 3.94 6.88
C MET A 66 4.25 3.11 6.47
N ILE A 67 4.30 1.81 6.76
CA ILE A 67 3.17 0.89 6.72
C ILE A 67 2.69 0.69 8.15
N VAL A 68 1.40 0.91 8.39
CA VAL A 68 0.74 0.63 9.67
C VAL A 68 -0.33 -0.42 9.43
N SER A 69 -0.26 -1.54 10.16
CA SER A 69 -1.20 -2.67 10.06
C SER A 69 -1.24 -3.47 11.36
N ASP A 70 -2.14 -4.45 11.47
CA ASP A 70 -2.11 -5.41 12.58
C ASP A 70 -0.82 -6.26 12.62
N ALA A 71 -0.62 -6.94 13.75
CA ALA A 71 0.61 -7.71 13.99
C ALA A 71 0.76 -8.96 13.12
N SER A 72 -0.35 -9.57 12.69
CA SER A 72 -0.30 -10.72 11.79
C SER A 72 0.18 -10.28 10.41
N GLN A 73 -0.41 -9.21 9.90
CA GLN A 73 -0.05 -8.64 8.62
C GLN A 73 1.38 -8.09 8.60
N THR A 74 1.81 -7.42 9.68
CA THR A 74 3.18 -6.93 9.82
C THR A 74 4.21 -8.07 9.78
N ARG A 75 3.93 -9.19 10.48
CA ARG A 75 4.76 -10.40 10.39
C ARG A 75 4.77 -10.99 8.98
N TYR A 76 3.64 -11.00 8.30
CA TYR A 76 3.55 -11.49 6.92
C TYR A 76 4.40 -10.65 5.96
N ILE A 77 4.29 -9.32 6.03
CA ILE A 77 5.05 -8.36 5.21
C ILE A 77 6.56 -8.55 5.38
N ASN A 78 7.04 -8.66 6.62
CA ASN A 78 8.45 -8.84 6.92
C ASN A 78 8.96 -10.29 6.78
N GLY A 79 8.07 -11.24 6.49
CA GLY A 79 8.39 -12.65 6.30
C GLY A 79 8.30 -13.06 4.83
N ASN A 80 7.39 -13.98 4.54
CA ASN A 80 7.32 -14.68 3.25
C ASN A 80 6.71 -13.84 2.12
N MET A 81 6.21 -12.63 2.40
CA MET A 81 5.58 -11.79 1.38
C MET A 81 6.50 -11.51 0.18
N LYS A 82 7.81 -11.37 0.39
CA LYS A 82 8.77 -11.12 -0.71
C LYS A 82 8.68 -12.17 -1.82
N VAL A 83 8.48 -13.44 -1.46
CA VAL A 83 8.42 -14.56 -2.41
C VAL A 83 7.17 -14.45 -3.28
N ARG A 84 6.04 -14.10 -2.65
CA ARG A 84 4.78 -13.87 -3.34
C ARG A 84 4.88 -12.68 -4.30
N ILE A 85 5.41 -11.55 -3.85
CA ILE A 85 5.57 -10.37 -4.71
C ILE A 85 6.48 -10.67 -5.89
N GLN A 86 7.61 -11.34 -5.66
CA GLN A 86 8.53 -11.67 -6.75
C GLN A 86 7.84 -12.54 -7.82
N LYS A 87 6.94 -13.45 -7.40
CA LYS A 87 6.13 -14.27 -8.31
C LYS A 87 5.04 -13.48 -9.03
N GLU A 88 4.36 -12.56 -8.31
CA GLU A 88 3.22 -11.80 -8.85
C GLU A 88 3.65 -10.62 -9.73
N LEU A 89 4.69 -9.88 -9.32
CA LEU A 89 5.14 -8.65 -9.99
C LEU A 89 6.43 -8.83 -10.80
N GLY A 90 7.26 -9.82 -10.48
CA GLY A 90 8.60 -9.98 -11.08
C GLY A 90 9.68 -9.07 -10.48
N TYR A 91 9.33 -8.25 -9.48
CA TYR A 91 10.25 -7.32 -8.80
C TYR A 91 9.78 -7.04 -7.37
N LEU A 92 10.65 -6.41 -6.56
CA LEU A 92 10.29 -5.91 -5.24
C LEU A 92 9.95 -4.41 -5.29
N PRO A 93 8.82 -3.96 -4.73
CA PRO A 93 8.43 -2.55 -4.72
C PRO A 93 9.21 -1.72 -3.68
N TRP A 94 10.25 -2.26 -3.07
CA TRP A 94 11.09 -1.51 -2.12
C TRP A 94 12.58 -1.76 -2.37
N ARG A 95 13.39 -0.79 -1.99
CA ARG A 95 14.87 -0.89 -1.96
C ARG A 95 15.37 -1.42 -0.62
N SER A 96 14.71 -1.05 0.47
CA SER A 96 14.94 -1.56 1.82
C SER A 96 13.63 -1.59 2.57
N MET A 97 13.53 -2.48 3.56
CA MET A 97 12.37 -2.62 4.44
C MET A 97 12.86 -2.97 5.84
N LYS A 98 12.24 -2.38 6.86
CA LYS A 98 12.59 -2.59 8.27
C LYS A 98 11.33 -2.55 9.13
N GLN A 99 11.15 -3.59 9.94
CA GLN A 99 10.13 -3.60 10.96
C GLN A 99 10.52 -2.68 12.13
N LEU A 100 9.62 -1.80 12.55
CA LEU A 100 9.84 -0.87 13.67
C LEU A 100 9.14 -1.32 14.95
N SER A 101 7.96 -1.91 14.83
CA SER A 101 7.18 -2.42 15.96
C SER A 101 6.34 -3.63 15.54
N SER A 102 5.45 -4.10 16.42
CA SER A 102 4.51 -5.17 16.06
C SER A 102 3.51 -4.73 14.99
N THR A 103 3.28 -3.43 14.79
CA THR A 103 2.26 -2.88 13.87
C THR A 103 2.84 -1.96 12.80
N GLU A 104 4.14 -1.66 12.83
CA GLU A 104 4.77 -0.67 11.95
C GLU A 104 5.96 -1.27 11.20
N THR A 105 6.03 -0.95 9.92
CA THR A 105 7.15 -1.30 9.04
C THR A 105 7.44 -0.12 8.13
N GLU A 106 8.70 0.29 8.05
CA GLU A 106 9.14 1.31 7.12
C GLU A 106 9.81 0.68 5.89
N TYR A 107 9.71 1.34 4.74
CA TYR A 107 10.41 0.93 3.53
C TYR A 107 10.81 2.12 2.67
N LEU A 108 11.86 1.96 1.87
CA LEU A 108 12.22 2.91 0.81
C LEU A 108 11.55 2.48 -0.50
N PRO A 109 10.74 3.34 -1.14
CA PRO A 109 10.01 2.99 -2.36
C PRO A 109 10.97 2.74 -3.53
N SER A 110 10.57 1.84 -4.44
CA SER A 110 11.31 1.51 -5.65
C SER A 110 10.62 2.07 -6.90
N GLU A 111 11.35 2.81 -7.72
CA GLU A 111 10.84 3.48 -8.93
C GLU A 111 10.34 2.48 -9.99
N ILE A 112 10.83 1.24 -9.99
CA ILE A 112 10.34 0.18 -10.89
C ILE A 112 8.83 -0.07 -10.75
N SER A 113 8.23 0.29 -9.61
CA SER A 113 6.78 0.18 -9.38
C SER A 113 5.94 1.12 -10.26
N THR A 114 6.57 2.13 -10.88
CA THR A 114 5.90 3.09 -11.79
C THR A 114 5.56 2.52 -13.15
N GLN A 115 6.20 1.41 -13.53
CA GLN A 115 5.96 0.77 -14.81
C GLN A 115 4.64 0.00 -14.77
N ILE A 116 3.92 0.00 -15.89
CA ILE A 116 2.79 -0.89 -16.11
C ILE A 116 3.32 -2.33 -16.09
N ASN A 117 2.66 -3.20 -15.32
CA ASN A 117 3.06 -4.58 -15.17
C ASN A 117 2.26 -5.49 -16.12
N PRO A 118 2.90 -6.06 -17.17
CA PRO A 118 2.21 -6.95 -18.10
C PRO A 118 1.74 -8.27 -17.47
N LEU A 119 2.26 -8.62 -16.28
CA LEU A 119 1.86 -9.83 -15.54
C LEU A 119 0.61 -9.61 -14.67
N ASP A 120 0.16 -8.36 -14.52
CA ASP A 120 -1.06 -8.01 -13.79
C ASP A 120 -2.11 -7.40 -14.75
N PRO A 121 -3.08 -8.20 -15.26
CA PRO A 121 -4.10 -7.72 -16.19
C PRO A 121 -5.01 -6.62 -15.61
N LEU A 122 -5.03 -6.46 -14.28
CA LEU A 122 -5.81 -5.46 -13.56
C LEU A 122 -4.93 -4.34 -13.02
N ASP A 123 -3.73 -4.16 -13.57
CA ASP A 123 -2.86 -3.04 -13.25
C ASP A 123 -3.49 -1.72 -13.74
N PRO A 124 -3.81 -0.76 -12.85
CA PRO A 124 -4.44 0.49 -13.24
C PRO A 124 -3.48 1.45 -13.96
#